data_AF-A0A2P4XZB6-F1
#
_entry.id   AF-A0A2P4XZB6-F1
#
_cell.length_a   1.000
_cell.length_b   1.000
_cell.length_c   1.000
_cell.angle_alpha   90.00
_cell.angle_beta   90.00
_cell.angle_gamma   90.00
#
_symmetry.space_group_name_H-M   'P 1'
#
loop_
_entity.id
_entity.type
_entity.pdbx_description
1 polymer ?
#
loop_
_entity_poly.entity_id
_entity_poly.type
_entity_poly.pdbx_seq_one_letter_code
_entity_poly.pdbx_strand_id
1 'polypeptide(L)'
;MTFTRKPTVITDFEIRRSLYAAKMSFNRTVSLAVSLMVFTILPASSAFSFKSLFDKTQNTISVDLSDGTDITPRQPILEPANWFLNEQEITDSRGGVPRDDMSVYTTGNKVTSYTVSNEYFNAVYDDLSTTKEGDRVLLNTWTSALVPLKPDVDPTGATTGFKEVFSGVVKRGGNVNILGWANIAGGYMPYNIRARNAINRIPSSPINGAKAMYIFDDRAKLVSSQHQKNMVIVTDSSLDPDDQPVAYVGGIDLANDRWDTIYHNNTAIRDAGHITYQQKGWVDGHIRIHGPAAKDVANNFLARWNSKYLPCQNLKNRLLDFANPLYDAIPPLDYTSSNTSAKLGNQSIQITRTFSCEYEHYKEFAPKGETSLFRARLKAIKNAKNFIYIEDQYFVFMPELLSALME
;
A
#
# COMPACT_ATOMS: atom_id res chain seq x y z
N MET A 1 47.79 9.05 -5.18
CA MET A 1 47.37 9.12 -3.76
C MET A 1 46.08 8.34 -3.61
N THR A 2 46.22 7.09 -3.19
CA THR A 2 45.14 6.16 -2.87
C THR A 2 44.73 6.40 -1.42
N PHE A 3 43.44 6.63 -1.16
CA PHE A 3 42.88 6.64 0.20
C PHE A 3 41.91 5.46 0.37
N THR A 4 42.43 4.40 0.96
CA THR A 4 41.65 3.31 1.56
C THR A 4 41.28 3.71 2.99
N ARG A 5 39.99 3.81 3.33
CA ARG A 5 39.52 3.89 4.72
C ARG A 5 38.88 2.57 5.14
N LYS A 6 39.45 1.94 6.16
CA LYS A 6 38.89 0.79 6.89
C LYS A 6 37.68 1.23 7.74
N PRO A 7 36.69 0.37 7.97
CA PRO A 7 35.63 0.62 8.94
C PRO A 7 36.13 0.39 10.38
N THR A 8 35.74 1.28 11.29
CA THR A 8 35.99 1.17 12.73
C THR A 8 34.78 0.53 13.40
N VAL A 9 35.02 -0.58 14.10
CA VAL A 9 34.07 -1.22 15.02
C VAL A 9 34.05 -0.43 16.33
N ILE A 10 32.87 -0.04 16.80
CA ILE A 10 32.68 0.55 18.13
C ILE A 10 31.93 -0.47 18.97
N THR A 11 32.57 -0.95 20.04
CA THR A 11 32.01 -1.81 21.07
C THR A 11 31.48 -0.98 22.24
N ASP A 12 30.42 -1.50 22.87
CA ASP A 12 29.60 -1.00 24.00
C ASP A 12 30.27 -0.13 25.07
N PHE A 13 29.54 0.90 25.55
CA PHE A 13 29.33 1.14 26.99
C PHE A 13 28.10 2.03 27.29
N GLU A 14 27.24 1.51 28.18
CA GLU A 14 26.23 2.08 29.08
C GLU A 14 25.60 3.48 28.85
N ILE A 15 24.27 3.56 29.04
CA ILE A 15 23.60 4.47 30.01
C ILE A 15 22.22 3.89 30.39
N ARG A 16 22.01 3.63 31.69
CA ARG A 16 20.70 3.43 32.33
C ARG A 16 20.17 4.74 32.92
N ARG A 17 18.83 4.81 33.02
CA ARG A 17 17.97 5.71 33.83
C ARG A 17 17.50 7.02 33.17
N SER A 18 16.24 7.04 32.74
CA SER A 18 15.17 7.75 33.47
C SER A 18 13.82 7.62 32.74
N LEU A 19 12.89 6.88 33.34
CA LEU A 19 11.47 6.86 32.95
C LEU A 19 10.70 6.69 34.25
N TYR A 20 10.14 7.77 34.78
CA TYR A 20 8.95 7.78 35.65
C TYR A 20 8.55 9.23 35.91
N ALA A 21 7.43 9.67 35.33
CA ALA A 21 6.37 10.44 35.98
C ALA A 21 5.50 11.17 34.94
N ALA A 22 4.35 10.58 34.59
CA ALA A 22 3.18 11.35 34.19
C ALA A 22 1.94 10.57 34.63
N LYS A 23 1.37 11.01 35.74
CA LYS A 23 0.16 10.49 36.37
C LYS A 23 -0.98 11.39 35.87
N MET A 24 -1.95 10.85 35.15
CA MET A 24 -3.20 11.56 34.86
C MET A 24 -4.40 10.71 35.27
N SER A 25 -5.31 11.39 35.96
CA SER A 25 -6.46 10.89 36.70
C SER A 25 -7.56 10.35 35.79
N PHE A 26 -8.19 9.26 36.22
CA PHE A 26 -9.36 8.67 35.57
C PHE A 26 -10.59 8.92 36.46
N ASN A 27 -11.58 9.65 35.94
CA ASN A 27 -12.90 9.77 36.56
C ASN A 27 -13.82 8.67 36.02
N ARG A 28 -14.44 7.92 36.93
CA ARG A 28 -15.40 6.85 36.64
C ARG A 28 -16.80 7.42 36.41
N THR A 29 -17.47 7.03 35.33
CA THR A 29 -18.82 6.41 35.33
C THR A 29 -19.28 6.14 33.90
N VAL A 30 -19.48 4.87 33.54
CA VAL A 30 -20.66 4.29 32.85
C VAL A 30 -20.39 2.78 32.73
N SER A 31 -21.26 1.97 33.35
CA SER A 31 -21.26 0.50 33.23
C SER A 31 -21.79 0.09 31.86
N LEU A 32 -21.03 -0.71 31.12
CA LEU A 32 -21.58 -1.65 30.14
C LEU A 32 -20.67 -2.88 30.10
N ALA A 33 -21.27 -4.07 30.09
CA ALA A 33 -20.60 -5.35 30.22
C ALA A 33 -19.55 -5.57 29.12
N VAL A 34 -18.28 -5.43 29.47
CA VAL A 34 -17.14 -5.86 28.66
C VAL A 34 -16.75 -7.25 29.14
N SER A 35 -16.83 -8.25 28.25
CA SER A 35 -16.19 -9.54 28.51
C SER A 35 -14.74 -9.29 28.87
N LEU A 36 -14.38 -9.62 30.11
CA LEU A 36 -13.02 -9.60 30.62
C LEU A 36 -12.16 -10.53 29.74
N MET A 37 -11.46 -9.97 28.75
CA MET A 37 -10.23 -10.59 28.29
C MET A 37 -9.19 -10.34 29.38
N VAL A 38 -8.99 -11.36 30.20
CA VAL A 38 -7.84 -11.43 31.11
C VAL A 38 -6.59 -11.39 30.23
N PHE A 39 -5.96 -10.22 30.14
CA PHE A 39 -4.56 -10.15 29.77
C PHE A 39 -3.78 -10.78 30.93
N THR A 40 -3.55 -12.09 30.83
CA THR A 40 -2.40 -12.66 31.54
C THR A 40 -1.19 -11.92 31.02
N ILE A 41 -0.57 -11.13 31.89
CA ILE A 41 0.78 -10.61 31.68
C ILE A 41 1.67 -11.84 31.62
N LEU A 42 1.84 -12.38 30.41
CA LEU A 42 2.92 -13.31 30.14
C LEU A 42 4.21 -12.48 30.26
N PRO A 43 5.19 -12.92 31.05
CA PRO A 43 6.50 -12.27 31.07
C PRO A 43 7.03 -12.25 29.64
N ALA A 44 7.77 -11.19 29.31
CA ALA A 44 8.45 -11.02 28.04
C ALA A 44 9.00 -12.37 27.57
N SER A 45 8.46 -12.79 26.42
CA SER A 45 8.81 -13.97 25.66
C SER A 45 10.27 -14.39 25.89
N SER A 46 10.43 -15.64 26.34
CA SER A 46 11.61 -16.44 26.04
C SER A 46 11.98 -16.21 24.59
N ALA A 47 13.12 -15.54 24.37
CA ALA A 47 13.73 -15.45 23.07
C ALA A 47 13.94 -16.90 22.60
N PHE A 48 13.21 -17.31 21.55
CA PHE A 48 13.56 -18.51 20.82
C PHE A 48 14.89 -18.22 20.13
N SER A 49 15.96 -18.63 20.80
CA SER A 49 17.27 -18.67 20.21
C SER A 49 17.24 -19.75 19.12
N PHE A 50 17.45 -19.35 17.86
CA PHE A 50 17.63 -20.29 16.75
C PHE A 50 18.80 -21.26 16.98
N LYS A 51 19.64 -21.03 17.99
CA LYS A 51 20.73 -21.92 18.36
C LYS A 51 20.26 -23.36 18.58
N SER A 52 19.08 -23.61 19.17
CA SER A 52 18.61 -24.97 19.45
C SER A 52 18.13 -25.75 18.22
N LEU A 53 17.79 -25.07 17.12
CA LEU A 53 17.46 -25.71 15.83
C LEU A 53 18.71 -26.15 15.06
N PHE A 54 19.88 -25.59 15.39
CA PHE A 54 21.16 -25.90 14.75
C PHE A 54 22.14 -26.68 15.64
N ASP A 55 21.82 -26.93 16.93
CA ASP A 55 22.75 -27.52 17.92
C ASP A 55 22.79 -29.05 17.95
N LYS A 56 22.30 -29.76 16.92
CA LYS A 56 22.49 -31.22 16.79
C LYS A 56 22.95 -31.67 15.41
N THR A 57 23.95 -30.98 14.86
CA THR A 57 24.94 -31.57 13.95
C THR A 57 26.14 -30.64 13.93
N GLN A 58 27.30 -31.10 14.40
CA GLN A 58 28.59 -30.44 14.13
C GLN A 58 28.90 -30.58 12.63
N ASN A 59 28.20 -29.83 11.79
CA ASN A 59 28.73 -29.43 10.50
C ASN A 59 29.17 -27.98 10.67
N THR A 60 30.47 -27.73 10.53
CA THR A 60 31.02 -26.38 10.36
C THR A 60 30.33 -25.74 9.16
N ILE A 61 29.27 -24.98 9.39
CA ILE A 61 28.67 -24.13 8.36
C ILE A 61 29.71 -23.03 8.11
N SER A 62 30.52 -23.23 7.07
CA SER A 62 31.32 -22.17 6.47
C SER A 62 30.35 -21.07 6.08
N VAL A 63 30.28 -20.00 6.86
CA VAL A 63 29.55 -18.81 6.48
C VAL A 63 30.27 -18.26 5.24
N ASP A 64 29.59 -18.30 4.10
CA ASP A 64 30.08 -17.71 2.87
C ASP A 64 30.21 -16.18 3.09
N LEU A 65 31.44 -15.67 2.95
CA LEU A 65 31.76 -14.25 3.09
C LEU A 65 31.84 -13.54 1.73
N SER A 66 31.39 -14.20 0.65
CA SER A 66 31.27 -13.62 -0.68
C SER A 66 30.52 -12.28 -0.63
N ASP A 67 31.10 -11.26 -1.24
CA ASP A 67 30.43 -9.99 -1.54
C ASP A 67 29.75 -10.01 -2.93
N GLY A 68 29.66 -11.20 -3.53
CA GLY A 68 29.10 -11.46 -4.85
C GLY A 68 30.09 -11.26 -6.00
N THR A 69 31.31 -10.76 -5.78
CA THR A 69 32.28 -10.51 -6.86
C THR A 69 32.87 -11.79 -7.47
N ASP A 70 32.83 -12.90 -6.74
CA ASP A 70 33.26 -14.22 -7.17
C ASP A 70 32.15 -15.02 -7.89
N ILE A 71 30.89 -14.55 -7.83
CA ILE A 71 29.76 -15.21 -8.47
C ILE A 71 29.71 -14.85 -9.95
N THR A 72 29.86 -15.85 -10.83
CA THR A 72 29.67 -15.65 -12.26
C THR A 72 28.18 -15.50 -12.59
N PRO A 73 27.71 -14.34 -13.11
CA PRO A 73 26.30 -14.15 -13.40
C PRO A 73 25.81 -15.11 -14.48
N ARG A 74 24.64 -15.70 -14.25
CA ARG A 74 23.91 -16.53 -15.22
C ARG A 74 22.87 -15.68 -15.92
N GLN A 75 22.75 -15.83 -17.24
CA GLN A 75 21.72 -15.16 -18.03
C GLN A 75 20.33 -15.58 -17.52
N PRO A 76 19.50 -14.65 -17.04
CA PRO A 76 18.15 -14.98 -16.60
C PRO A 76 17.23 -15.21 -17.80
N ILE A 77 16.16 -15.98 -17.57
CA ILE A 77 15.04 -16.07 -18.51
C ILE A 77 14.39 -14.68 -18.58
N LEU A 78 14.09 -14.17 -19.78
CA LEU A 78 13.51 -12.83 -19.96
C LEU A 78 12.00 -12.87 -20.29
N GLU A 79 11.50 -14.03 -20.71
CA GLU A 79 10.09 -14.19 -21.10
C GLU A 79 9.15 -14.01 -19.90
N PRO A 80 8.21 -13.04 -19.94
CA PRO A 80 7.31 -12.76 -18.82
C PRO A 80 6.50 -13.97 -18.36
N ALA A 81 6.09 -14.84 -19.29
CA ALA A 81 5.29 -16.04 -18.99
C ALA A 81 6.01 -17.03 -18.05
N ASN A 82 7.33 -16.99 -17.99
CA ASN A 82 8.10 -17.81 -17.06
C ASN A 82 8.13 -17.22 -15.65
N TRP A 83 8.03 -15.90 -15.51
CA TRP A 83 8.05 -15.20 -14.21
C TRP A 83 6.66 -15.02 -13.61
N PHE A 84 5.67 -14.75 -14.44
CA PHE A 84 4.29 -14.50 -14.02
C PHE A 84 3.50 -15.78 -13.85
N LEU A 85 2.48 -15.72 -13.00
CA LEU A 85 1.49 -16.78 -12.90
C LEU A 85 0.71 -16.88 -14.22
N ASN A 86 0.50 -18.09 -14.72
CA ASN A 86 -0.45 -18.32 -15.80
C ASN A 86 -1.90 -18.33 -15.25
N GLU A 87 -2.88 -18.44 -16.14
CA GLU A 87 -4.30 -18.41 -15.79
C GLU A 87 -4.70 -19.53 -14.80
N GLN A 88 -4.15 -20.73 -14.96
CA GLN A 88 -4.42 -21.84 -14.06
C GLN A 88 -3.82 -21.58 -12.67
N GLU A 89 -2.58 -21.11 -12.58
CA GLU A 89 -1.92 -20.77 -11.32
C GLU A 89 -2.68 -19.65 -10.57
N ILE A 90 -3.23 -18.67 -11.29
CA ILE A 90 -4.11 -17.64 -10.72
C ILE A 90 -5.40 -18.28 -10.19
N THR A 91 -6.05 -19.13 -10.97
CA THR A 91 -7.29 -19.84 -10.60
C THR A 91 -7.10 -20.71 -9.36
N ASP A 92 -5.98 -21.44 -9.30
CA ASP A 92 -5.61 -22.28 -8.14
C ASP A 92 -5.38 -21.42 -6.90
N SER A 93 -4.76 -20.23 -7.04
CA SER A 93 -4.57 -19.27 -5.94
C SER A 93 -5.88 -18.67 -5.40
N ARG A 94 -7.00 -18.89 -6.10
CA ARG A 94 -8.37 -18.42 -5.81
C ARG A 94 -9.32 -19.56 -5.45
N GLY A 95 -8.79 -20.71 -5.02
CA GLY A 95 -9.61 -21.87 -4.64
C GLY A 95 -10.40 -22.46 -5.80
N GLY A 96 -9.84 -22.41 -7.01
CA GLY A 96 -10.44 -22.92 -8.25
C GLY A 96 -11.43 -21.97 -8.92
N VAL A 97 -11.48 -20.69 -8.51
CA VAL A 97 -12.36 -19.68 -9.12
C VAL A 97 -11.56 -18.85 -10.13
N PRO A 98 -11.95 -18.83 -11.42
CA PRO A 98 -11.30 -18.00 -12.42
C PRO A 98 -11.26 -16.51 -12.05
N ARG A 99 -10.35 -15.76 -12.67
CA ARG A 99 -10.23 -14.31 -12.51
C ARG A 99 -10.55 -13.64 -13.84
N ASP A 100 -11.69 -12.97 -13.89
CA ASP A 100 -12.26 -12.34 -15.09
C ASP A 100 -12.24 -10.81 -15.04
N ASP A 101 -11.90 -10.23 -13.90
CA ASP A 101 -11.87 -8.78 -13.66
C ASP A 101 -10.55 -8.10 -14.01
N MET A 102 -9.50 -8.87 -14.29
CA MET A 102 -8.15 -8.38 -14.61
C MET A 102 -7.45 -9.30 -15.59
N SER A 103 -6.52 -8.75 -16.37
CA SER A 103 -5.67 -9.52 -17.26
C SER A 103 -4.76 -10.50 -16.49
N VAL A 104 -4.29 -11.56 -17.16
CA VAL A 104 -3.24 -12.43 -16.60
C VAL A 104 -1.96 -11.61 -16.42
N TYR A 105 -1.52 -10.93 -17.48
CA TYR A 105 -0.51 -9.89 -17.44
C TYR A 105 -0.71 -8.97 -18.64
N THR A 106 -0.04 -7.83 -18.62
CA THR A 106 -0.06 -6.85 -19.70
C THR A 106 1.36 -6.52 -20.16
N THR A 107 1.51 -6.00 -21.38
CA THR A 107 2.81 -5.65 -21.97
C THR A 107 2.85 -4.20 -22.46
N GLY A 108 4.07 -3.67 -22.62
CA GLY A 108 4.28 -2.33 -23.17
C GLY A 108 3.90 -1.19 -22.23
N ASN A 109 3.83 -1.47 -20.92
CA ASN A 109 3.59 -0.47 -19.90
C ASN A 109 4.85 0.38 -19.71
N LYS A 110 4.66 1.66 -19.37
CA LYS A 110 5.73 2.52 -18.85
C LYS A 110 5.70 2.49 -17.33
N VAL A 111 6.83 2.14 -16.72
CA VAL A 111 6.98 2.11 -15.26
C VAL A 111 8.02 3.13 -14.80
N THR A 112 7.70 3.85 -13.74
CA THR A 112 8.64 4.70 -13.00
C THR A 112 8.65 4.22 -11.55
N SER A 113 9.83 3.83 -11.06
CA SER A 113 10.01 3.44 -9.66
C SER A 113 10.40 4.64 -8.82
N TYR A 114 9.82 4.73 -7.63
CA TYR A 114 10.18 5.68 -6.58
C TYR A 114 10.70 4.90 -5.40
N THR A 115 12.01 4.95 -5.19
CA THR A 115 12.69 4.36 -4.02
C THR A 115 12.84 5.36 -2.87
N VAL A 116 12.31 6.57 -3.06
CA VAL A 116 12.33 7.67 -2.11
C VAL A 116 10.93 8.25 -2.04
N SER A 117 10.41 8.46 -0.84
CA SER A 117 8.99 8.79 -0.68
C SER A 117 8.64 10.19 -1.19
N ASN A 118 9.50 11.20 -1.03
CA ASN A 118 9.22 12.54 -1.57
C ASN A 118 9.03 12.55 -3.10
N GLU A 119 9.76 11.71 -3.84
CA GLU A 119 9.62 11.60 -5.30
C GLU A 119 8.23 11.06 -5.69
N TYR A 120 7.73 10.06 -4.94
CA TYR A 120 6.36 9.58 -5.10
C TYR A 120 5.34 10.68 -4.80
N PHE A 121 5.48 11.39 -3.68
CA PHE A 121 4.58 12.50 -3.32
C PHE A 121 4.57 13.62 -4.37
N ASN A 122 5.74 13.97 -4.89
CA ASN A 122 5.89 14.96 -5.95
C ASN A 122 5.17 14.52 -7.23
N ALA A 123 5.39 13.28 -7.65
CA ALA A 123 4.74 12.74 -8.84
C ALA A 123 3.22 12.67 -8.69
N VAL A 124 2.73 12.24 -7.52
CA VAL A 124 1.28 12.23 -7.22
C VAL A 124 0.70 13.64 -7.29
N TYR A 125 1.37 14.64 -6.71
CA TYR A 125 0.92 16.03 -6.80
C TYR A 125 0.88 16.51 -8.25
N ASP A 126 1.92 16.23 -9.04
CA ASP A 126 2.03 16.69 -10.43
C ASP A 126 0.92 16.07 -11.30
N ASP A 127 0.71 14.76 -11.19
CA ASP A 127 -0.35 14.06 -11.92
C ASP A 127 -1.75 14.54 -11.48
N LEU A 128 -2.01 14.63 -10.17
CA LEU A 128 -3.29 15.13 -9.68
C LEU A 128 -3.55 16.57 -10.11
N SER A 129 -2.52 17.41 -10.19
CA SER A 129 -2.64 18.81 -10.62
C SER A 129 -2.98 18.98 -12.10
N THR A 130 -2.76 17.93 -12.92
CA THR A 130 -3.04 17.95 -14.37
C THR A 130 -4.35 17.25 -14.77
N THR A 131 -5.07 16.69 -13.80
CA THR A 131 -6.42 16.13 -14.02
C THR A 131 -7.36 17.14 -14.67
N LYS A 132 -8.26 16.63 -15.50
CA LYS A 132 -9.18 17.38 -16.34
C LYS A 132 -10.63 17.05 -16.02
N GLU A 133 -11.54 17.75 -16.68
CA GLU A 133 -12.96 17.44 -16.63
C GLU A 133 -13.21 16.00 -17.10
N GLY A 134 -14.02 15.24 -16.35
CA GLY A 134 -14.32 13.83 -16.66
C GLY A 134 -13.28 12.83 -16.16
N ASP A 135 -12.16 13.28 -15.59
CA ASP A 135 -11.22 12.38 -14.92
C ASP A 135 -11.82 11.86 -13.60
N ARG A 136 -11.38 10.67 -13.20
CA ARG A 136 -11.69 10.02 -11.93
C ARG A 136 -10.40 9.65 -11.23
N VAL A 137 -10.31 10.01 -9.96
CA VAL A 137 -9.22 9.62 -9.06
C VAL A 137 -9.73 8.58 -8.08
N LEU A 138 -9.20 7.36 -8.15
CA LEU A 138 -9.58 6.23 -7.32
C LEU A 138 -8.44 5.92 -6.34
N LEU A 139 -8.63 6.11 -5.04
CA LEU A 139 -7.57 5.94 -4.02
C LEU A 139 -7.95 4.88 -2.97
N ASN A 140 -7.18 3.80 -2.90
CA ASN A 140 -7.17 2.90 -1.74
C ASN A 140 -6.09 3.35 -0.75
N THR A 141 -6.42 3.38 0.53
CA THR A 141 -5.48 3.79 1.58
C THR A 141 -5.70 3.03 2.88
N TRP A 142 -4.60 2.63 3.52
CA TRP A 142 -4.66 2.12 4.90
C TRP A 142 -4.70 3.28 5.90
N THR A 143 -3.99 4.36 5.59
CA THR A 143 -4.05 5.59 6.39
C THR A 143 -3.91 6.84 5.53
N SER A 144 -4.63 7.88 5.91
CA SER A 144 -4.66 9.18 5.24
C SER A 144 -4.61 10.29 6.28
N ALA A 145 -3.99 11.41 5.91
CA ALA A 145 -3.95 12.58 6.78
C ALA A 145 -3.92 13.87 5.98
N LEU A 146 -4.27 14.97 6.65
CA LEU A 146 -4.20 16.32 6.10
C LEU A 146 -2.76 16.84 6.12
N VAL A 147 -1.89 16.20 5.33
CA VAL A 147 -0.48 16.56 5.16
C VAL A 147 -0.27 17.32 3.84
N PRO A 148 0.72 18.22 3.77
CA PRO A 148 1.21 18.74 2.49
C PRO A 148 1.86 17.62 1.66
N LEU A 149 1.61 17.62 0.35
CA LEU A 149 2.29 16.72 -0.58
C LEU A 149 3.69 17.22 -0.95
N LYS A 150 3.94 18.53 -0.86
CA LYS A 150 5.26 19.16 -1.10
C LYS A 150 5.69 20.03 0.09
N PRO A 151 5.93 19.47 1.28
CA PRO A 151 6.28 20.22 2.49
C PRO A 151 7.57 21.02 2.41
N ASP A 152 8.49 20.63 1.54
CA ASP A 152 9.73 21.34 1.24
C ASP A 152 9.52 22.65 0.46
N VAL A 153 8.37 22.79 -0.20
CA VAL A 153 7.98 23.98 -0.95
C VAL A 153 6.86 24.76 -0.26
N ASP A 154 5.85 24.05 0.25
CA ASP A 154 4.67 24.58 0.92
C ASP A 154 4.43 23.78 2.22
N PRO A 155 5.19 24.06 3.30
CA PRO A 155 5.07 23.35 4.57
C PRO A 155 3.68 23.52 5.19
N THR A 156 3.01 24.64 4.93
CA THR A 156 1.65 24.86 5.46
C THR A 156 0.59 24.01 4.77
N GLY A 157 0.89 23.49 3.57
CA GLY A 157 -0.09 22.80 2.72
C GLY A 157 -1.18 23.73 2.20
N ALA A 158 -0.94 25.04 2.12
CA ALA A 158 -1.95 26.01 1.66
C ALA A 158 -2.42 25.73 0.24
N THR A 159 -1.57 25.13 -0.59
CA THR A 159 -1.85 24.72 -1.96
C THR A 159 -1.58 23.23 -2.19
N THR A 160 -0.57 22.68 -1.51
CA THR A 160 -0.15 21.28 -1.68
C THR A 160 -0.76 20.33 -0.65
N GLY A 161 -1.59 20.85 0.27
CA GLY A 161 -2.29 20.05 1.27
C GLY A 161 -3.17 18.98 0.64
N PHE A 162 -3.28 17.83 1.31
CA PHE A 162 -4.10 16.69 0.88
C PHE A 162 -5.49 17.12 0.40
N LYS A 163 -6.21 17.90 1.20
CA LYS A 163 -7.57 18.36 0.86
C LYS A 163 -7.54 19.33 -0.33
N GLU A 164 -6.57 20.23 -0.38
CA GLU A 164 -6.42 21.29 -1.37
C GLU A 164 -6.16 20.70 -2.75
N VAL A 165 -5.31 19.68 -2.84
CA VAL A 165 -5.01 18.94 -4.07
C VAL A 165 -6.26 18.24 -4.60
N PHE A 166 -6.98 17.47 -3.78
CA PHE A 166 -8.23 16.82 -4.20
C PHE A 166 -9.36 17.83 -4.50
N SER A 167 -9.40 18.96 -3.79
CA SER A 167 -10.30 20.06 -4.13
C SER A 167 -9.98 20.64 -5.51
N GLY A 168 -8.69 20.71 -5.89
CA GLY A 168 -8.27 21.09 -7.23
C GLY A 168 -8.81 20.16 -8.32
N VAL A 169 -8.76 18.84 -8.09
CA VAL A 169 -9.33 17.83 -9.01
C VAL A 169 -10.82 18.10 -9.22
N VAL A 170 -11.57 18.25 -8.14
CA VAL A 170 -13.02 18.52 -8.20
C VAL A 170 -13.32 19.84 -8.90
N LYS A 171 -12.58 20.92 -8.59
CA LYS A 171 -12.75 22.23 -9.24
C LYS A 171 -12.57 22.16 -10.76
N ARG A 172 -11.70 21.27 -11.25
CA ARG A 172 -11.49 21.02 -12.68
C ARG A 172 -12.52 20.09 -13.32
N GLY A 173 -13.51 19.61 -12.55
CA GLY A 173 -14.57 18.74 -13.05
C GLY A 173 -14.23 17.25 -12.99
N GLY A 174 -13.20 16.86 -12.24
CA GLY A 174 -12.87 15.46 -11.99
C GLY A 174 -13.54 14.91 -10.72
N ASN A 175 -13.88 13.63 -10.71
CA ASN A 175 -14.41 12.93 -9.54
C ASN A 175 -13.27 12.34 -8.69
N VAL A 176 -13.48 12.26 -7.38
CA VAL A 176 -12.54 11.64 -6.44
C VAL A 176 -13.26 10.60 -5.60
N ASN A 177 -12.77 9.37 -5.55
CA ASN A 177 -13.33 8.27 -4.78
C ASN A 177 -12.23 7.63 -3.93
N ILE A 178 -12.39 7.65 -2.61
CA ILE A 178 -11.40 7.16 -1.65
C ILE A 178 -12.00 6.04 -0.79
N LEU A 179 -11.34 4.89 -0.77
CA LEU A 179 -11.57 3.78 0.15
C LEU A 179 -10.47 3.79 1.21
N GLY A 180 -10.79 4.22 2.42
CA GLY A 180 -9.87 4.13 3.56
C GLY A 180 -10.24 2.99 4.50
N TRP A 181 -9.26 2.35 5.11
CA TRP A 181 -9.53 1.30 6.09
C TRP A 181 -10.25 1.84 7.35
N ALA A 182 -11.31 1.15 7.78
CA ALA A 182 -11.97 1.42 9.06
C ALA A 182 -11.33 0.60 10.19
N ASN A 183 -10.79 1.27 11.21
CA ASN A 183 -10.27 0.62 12.42
C ASN A 183 -10.87 1.25 13.68
N ILE A 184 -11.10 0.43 14.71
CA ILE A 184 -11.70 0.84 15.99
C ILE A 184 -10.65 1.23 17.04
N ALA A 185 -9.37 0.87 16.84
CA ALA A 185 -8.36 0.98 17.90
C ALA A 185 -6.94 1.41 17.43
N GLY A 186 -6.81 2.03 16.26
CA GLY A 186 -5.51 2.45 15.73
C GLY A 186 -5.14 3.90 16.05
N GLY A 187 -3.90 4.17 16.47
CA GLY A 187 -3.39 5.53 16.74
C GLY A 187 -3.51 6.51 15.56
N TYR A 188 -3.59 5.99 14.32
CA TYR A 188 -3.78 6.78 13.11
C TYR A 188 -5.25 7.13 12.79
N MET A 189 -6.24 6.51 13.43
CA MET A 189 -7.64 6.73 13.06
C MET A 189 -8.17 8.15 13.22
N PRO A 190 -7.76 8.94 14.24
CA PRO A 190 -8.14 10.35 14.29
C PRO A 190 -7.72 11.15 13.05
N TYR A 191 -6.59 10.82 12.43
CA TYR A 191 -6.11 11.46 11.20
C TYR A 191 -6.95 11.05 9.99
N ASN A 192 -7.25 9.75 9.89
CA ASN A 192 -8.15 9.22 8.87
C ASN A 192 -9.54 9.88 8.90
N ILE A 193 -10.14 9.98 10.09
CA ILE A 193 -11.45 10.62 10.27
C ILE A 193 -11.41 12.09 9.82
N ARG A 194 -10.35 12.82 10.19
CA ARG A 194 -10.17 14.22 9.75
C ARG A 194 -10.01 14.33 8.24
N ALA A 195 -9.17 13.50 7.62
CA ALA A 195 -8.97 13.48 6.16
C ALA A 195 -10.28 13.17 5.44
N ARG A 196 -10.99 12.11 5.85
CA ARG A 196 -12.31 11.74 5.33
C ARG A 196 -13.31 12.88 5.41
N ASN A 197 -13.47 13.47 6.60
CA ASN A 197 -14.44 14.54 6.81
C ASN A 197 -14.07 15.79 5.99
N ALA A 198 -12.78 16.06 5.78
CA ALA A 198 -12.33 17.16 4.93
C ALA A 198 -12.65 16.92 3.45
N ILE A 199 -12.43 15.70 2.94
CA ILE A 199 -12.76 15.32 1.57
C ILE A 199 -14.26 15.40 1.31
N ASN A 200 -15.08 14.83 2.20
CA ASN A 200 -16.54 14.85 2.06
C ASN A 200 -17.16 16.25 2.22
N ARG A 201 -16.38 17.27 2.61
CA ARG A 201 -16.79 18.68 2.66
C ARG A 201 -16.37 19.48 1.44
N ILE A 202 -15.63 18.87 0.49
CA ILE A 202 -15.29 19.54 -0.77
C ILE A 202 -16.60 19.75 -1.54
N PRO A 203 -16.94 21.00 -1.93
CA PRO A 203 -18.14 21.26 -2.70
C PRO A 203 -18.03 20.63 -4.09
N SER A 204 -19.17 20.20 -4.65
CA SER A 204 -19.23 19.71 -6.03
C SER A 204 -18.72 20.76 -7.01
N SER A 205 -18.16 20.28 -8.12
CA SER A 205 -17.69 21.12 -9.22
C SER A 205 -18.82 21.98 -9.79
N PRO A 206 -18.61 23.27 -10.01
CA PRO A 206 -19.58 24.12 -10.72
C PRO A 206 -19.63 23.81 -12.22
N ILE A 207 -18.66 23.06 -12.76
CA ILE A 207 -18.57 22.75 -14.20
C ILE A 207 -19.59 21.68 -14.59
N ASN A 208 -19.56 20.55 -13.90
CA ASN A 208 -20.31 19.35 -14.28
C ASN A 208 -20.89 18.58 -13.07
N GLY A 209 -20.82 19.15 -11.86
CA GLY A 209 -21.29 18.50 -10.64
C GLY A 209 -20.39 17.39 -10.10
N ALA A 210 -19.19 17.19 -10.65
CA ALA A 210 -18.23 16.21 -10.14
C ALA A 210 -17.98 16.40 -8.64
N LYS A 211 -17.74 15.31 -7.91
CA LYS A 211 -17.69 15.30 -6.45
C LYS A 211 -16.53 14.47 -5.91
N ALA A 212 -16.13 14.79 -4.68
CA ALA A 212 -15.24 13.93 -3.92
C ALA A 212 -16.02 13.11 -2.89
N MET A 213 -15.69 11.82 -2.78
CA MET A 213 -16.31 10.89 -1.86
C MET A 213 -15.25 10.04 -1.17
N TYR A 214 -15.20 10.11 0.15
CA TYR A 214 -14.35 9.26 0.98
C TYR A 214 -15.23 8.45 1.94
N ILE A 215 -15.27 7.13 1.73
CA ILE A 215 -15.88 6.17 2.64
C ILE A 215 -14.84 5.31 3.37
N PHE A 216 -15.19 4.87 4.57
CA PHE A 216 -14.43 3.85 5.27
C PHE A 216 -14.86 2.45 4.84
N ASP A 217 -13.90 1.52 4.86
CA ASP A 217 -14.07 0.15 4.45
C ASP A 217 -13.55 -0.81 5.54
N ASP A 218 -14.46 -1.59 6.11
CA ASP A 218 -14.20 -2.61 7.13
C ASP A 218 -14.40 -4.04 6.59
N ARG A 219 -14.51 -4.20 5.25
CA ARG A 219 -14.71 -5.51 4.63
C ARG A 219 -13.42 -6.31 4.63
N ALA A 220 -13.12 -6.83 5.82
CA ALA A 220 -12.04 -7.71 6.19
C ALA A 220 -12.39 -8.41 7.50
N LYS A 221 -11.59 -9.39 7.91
CA LYS A 221 -11.68 -9.99 9.26
C LYS A 221 -11.37 -8.94 10.34
N LEU A 222 -11.90 -9.16 11.55
CA LEU A 222 -11.74 -8.26 12.69
C LEU A 222 -10.28 -7.94 13.04
N VAL A 223 -9.36 -8.90 12.90
CA VAL A 223 -7.93 -8.72 13.20
C VAL A 223 -7.09 -8.50 11.94
N SER A 224 -7.73 -8.16 10.82
CA SER A 224 -7.07 -7.86 9.55
C SER A 224 -7.34 -6.42 9.13
N SER A 225 -6.67 -5.98 8.06
CA SER A 225 -6.88 -4.65 7.50
C SER A 225 -7.08 -4.69 6.00
N GLN A 226 -7.75 -3.66 5.49
CA GLN A 226 -7.53 -3.23 4.12
C GLN A 226 -6.16 -2.55 4.11
N HIS A 227 -5.17 -3.15 3.45
CA HIS A 227 -3.78 -2.64 3.50
C HIS A 227 -3.26 -2.17 2.14
N GLN A 228 -4.09 -2.17 1.10
CA GLN A 228 -3.66 -1.79 -0.24
C GLN A 228 -3.49 -0.26 -0.30
N LYS A 229 -2.31 0.20 -0.76
CA LYS A 229 -2.09 1.60 -1.14
C LYS A 229 -1.95 1.65 -2.64
N ASN A 230 -2.96 2.20 -3.30
CA ASN A 230 -2.91 2.46 -4.73
C ASN A 230 -3.79 3.65 -5.08
N MET A 231 -3.39 4.37 -6.12
CA MET A 231 -4.16 5.47 -6.69
C MET A 231 -4.25 5.26 -8.18
N VAL A 232 -5.41 5.50 -8.79
CA VAL A 232 -5.57 5.45 -10.24
C VAL A 232 -6.19 6.76 -10.73
N ILE A 233 -5.65 7.30 -11.81
CA ILE A 233 -6.23 8.40 -12.56
C ILE A 233 -6.70 7.80 -13.89
N VAL A 234 -8.01 7.78 -14.08
CA VAL A 234 -8.69 7.27 -15.27
C VAL A 234 -9.65 8.33 -15.78
N THR A 235 -10.09 8.24 -17.04
CA THR A 235 -11.24 9.01 -17.53
C THR A 235 -12.50 8.14 -17.52
N ASP A 236 -13.67 8.76 -17.59
CA ASP A 236 -14.96 8.05 -17.71
C ASP A 236 -15.00 7.17 -18.96
N SER A 237 -14.63 7.74 -20.11
CA SER A 237 -14.54 7.05 -21.39
C SER A 237 -13.46 7.67 -22.28
N SER A 238 -12.75 6.84 -23.04
CA SER A 238 -11.78 7.31 -24.04
C SER A 238 -11.94 6.59 -25.36
N LEU A 239 -12.13 7.37 -26.43
CA LEU A 239 -12.20 6.88 -27.81
C LEU A 239 -10.82 6.87 -28.50
N ASP A 240 -9.80 7.42 -27.84
CA ASP A 240 -8.43 7.38 -28.34
C ASP A 240 -7.88 5.95 -28.18
N PRO A 241 -7.46 5.30 -29.28
CA PRO A 241 -6.94 3.92 -29.24
C PRO A 241 -5.61 3.80 -28.48
N ASP A 242 -4.91 4.91 -28.24
CA ASP A 242 -3.60 4.95 -27.56
C ASP A 242 -3.68 5.48 -26.13
N ASP A 243 -4.80 6.08 -25.72
CA ASP A 243 -4.98 6.62 -24.37
C ASP A 243 -5.06 5.51 -23.31
N GLN A 244 -4.28 5.63 -22.25
CA GLN A 244 -4.16 4.64 -21.19
C GLN A 244 -4.11 5.34 -19.82
N PRO A 245 -4.73 4.74 -18.79
CA PRO A 245 -4.72 5.34 -17.47
C PRO A 245 -3.36 5.25 -16.78
N VAL A 246 -3.26 5.98 -15.67
CA VAL A 246 -2.10 5.97 -14.78
C VAL A 246 -2.49 5.39 -13.43
N ALA A 247 -1.66 4.51 -12.88
CA ALA A 247 -1.81 3.98 -11.53
C ALA A 247 -0.52 4.12 -10.72
N TYR A 248 -0.67 4.26 -9.42
CA TYR A 248 0.36 4.17 -8.41
C TYR A 248 0.10 2.95 -7.53
N VAL A 249 1.12 2.12 -7.27
CA VAL A 249 1.01 0.95 -6.38
C VAL A 249 2.29 0.82 -5.54
N GLY A 250 2.17 0.60 -4.22
CA GLY A 250 3.35 0.47 -3.35
C GLY A 250 3.04 0.44 -1.86
N GLY A 251 4.04 0.75 -1.03
CA GLY A 251 3.96 0.76 0.43
C GLY A 251 3.51 2.10 1.05
N ILE A 252 3.56 3.17 0.26
CA ILE A 252 3.41 4.55 0.75
C ILE A 252 1.95 5.02 0.73
N ASP A 253 1.46 5.42 1.91
CA ASP A 253 0.19 6.13 2.12
C ASP A 253 0.38 7.66 2.06
N LEU A 254 -0.65 8.41 1.62
CA LEU A 254 -0.67 9.89 1.68
C LEU A 254 -1.03 10.36 3.10
N ALA A 255 -0.08 10.25 4.02
CA ALA A 255 -0.32 10.47 5.45
C ALA A 255 0.91 10.97 6.21
N ASN A 256 0.69 11.22 7.52
CA ASN A 256 1.76 11.47 8.49
C ASN A 256 2.88 10.43 8.40
N ASP A 257 4.08 10.84 8.78
CA ASP A 257 5.34 10.10 8.75
C ASP A 257 5.90 9.74 7.37
N ARG A 258 5.12 9.71 6.29
CA ARG A 258 5.56 9.06 5.04
C ARG A 258 6.51 9.90 4.18
N TRP A 259 6.32 11.22 4.13
CA TRP A 259 7.16 12.09 3.29
C TRP A 259 8.58 12.19 3.85
N ASP A 260 9.58 11.78 3.07
CA ASP A 260 11.01 11.84 3.43
C ASP A 260 11.88 11.83 2.17
N THR A 261 13.16 12.13 2.32
CA THR A 261 14.15 12.07 1.24
C THR A 261 15.13 10.91 1.48
N ILE A 262 15.97 10.61 0.50
CA ILE A 262 17.03 9.59 0.60
C ILE A 262 18.01 9.79 1.77
N TYR A 263 18.13 11.02 2.28
CA TYR A 263 19.05 11.35 3.37
C TYR A 263 18.46 11.11 4.77
N HIS A 264 17.15 10.92 4.90
CA HIS A 264 16.45 10.68 6.19
C HIS A 264 16.77 11.70 7.31
N ASN A 265 17.11 12.94 6.94
CA ASN A 265 17.52 14.01 7.85
C ASN A 265 16.58 15.23 7.80
N ASN A 266 15.32 15.02 7.40
CA ASN A 266 14.35 16.09 7.14
C ASN A 266 13.43 16.43 8.31
N THR A 267 13.86 16.19 9.56
CA THR A 267 13.01 16.43 10.74
C THR A 267 12.44 17.85 10.76
N ALA A 268 13.23 18.89 10.43
CA ALA A 268 12.75 20.27 10.41
C ALA A 268 11.62 20.50 9.39
N ILE A 269 11.75 19.96 8.17
CA ILE A 269 10.71 20.07 7.12
C ILE A 269 9.46 19.29 7.53
N ARG A 270 9.64 18.08 8.07
CA ARG A 270 8.55 17.22 8.53
C ARG A 270 7.78 17.85 9.68
N ASP A 271 8.47 18.49 10.63
CA ASP A 271 7.86 19.15 11.78
C ASP A 271 7.12 20.44 11.35
N ALA A 272 7.73 21.25 10.47
CA ALA A 272 7.10 22.43 9.88
C ALA A 272 5.85 22.07 9.07
N GLY A 273 5.86 20.92 8.39
CA GLY A 273 4.73 20.36 7.66
C GLY A 273 3.68 19.63 8.51
N HIS A 274 3.88 19.55 9.83
CA HIS A 274 3.07 18.73 10.74
C HIS A 274 2.91 17.27 10.28
N ILE A 275 3.95 16.73 9.63
CA ILE A 275 4.00 15.37 9.09
C ILE A 275 4.39 14.37 10.18
N THR A 276 5.32 14.73 11.08
CA THR A 276 5.81 13.85 12.14
C THR A 276 4.70 13.43 13.11
N TYR A 277 4.53 12.12 13.31
CA TYR A 277 3.66 11.54 14.32
C TYR A 277 4.41 10.53 15.20
N GLN A 278 4.84 9.38 14.66
CA GLN A 278 5.56 8.36 15.43
C GLN A 278 7.00 8.17 14.95
N GLN A 279 7.27 8.45 13.68
CA GLN A 279 8.57 8.18 13.05
C GLN A 279 9.22 9.47 12.53
N LYS A 280 10.54 9.57 12.67
CA LYS A 280 11.30 10.76 12.23
C LYS A 280 11.95 10.62 10.85
N GLY A 281 11.83 9.45 10.24
CA GLY A 281 12.21 9.15 8.86
C GLY A 281 11.39 7.98 8.33
N TRP A 282 11.41 7.78 7.01
CA TRP A 282 10.65 6.72 6.35
C TRP A 282 11.39 6.21 5.10
N VAL A 283 11.63 4.90 5.05
CA VAL A 283 12.19 4.20 3.89
C VAL A 283 11.08 3.33 3.31
N ASP A 284 10.77 3.51 2.03
CA ASP A 284 9.69 2.78 1.37
C ASP A 284 9.76 2.95 -0.15
N GLY A 285 9.05 2.08 -0.87
CA GLY A 285 9.01 2.04 -2.33
C GLY A 285 7.59 2.17 -2.90
N HIS A 286 7.50 2.79 -4.06
CA HIS A 286 6.26 2.90 -4.84
C HIS A 286 6.57 2.86 -6.34
N ILE A 287 5.62 2.45 -7.17
CA ILE A 287 5.74 2.53 -8.63
C ILE A 287 4.59 3.31 -9.23
N ARG A 288 4.87 4.07 -10.29
CA ARG A 288 3.88 4.62 -11.22
C ARG A 288 3.87 3.78 -12.49
N ILE A 289 2.67 3.40 -12.91
CA ILE A 289 2.37 2.60 -14.09
C ILE A 289 1.55 3.47 -15.03
N HIS A 290 1.98 3.62 -16.28
CA HIS A 290 1.17 4.20 -17.35
C HIS A 290 1.00 3.15 -18.45
N GLY A 291 -0.22 2.68 -18.64
CA GLY A 291 -0.52 1.57 -19.55
C GLY A 291 -1.66 0.65 -19.09
N PRO A 292 -1.91 -0.44 -19.81
CA PRO A 292 -3.02 -1.35 -19.57
C PRO A 292 -3.06 -1.94 -18.16
N ALA A 293 -1.92 -2.15 -17.49
CA ALA A 293 -1.92 -2.60 -16.09
C ALA A 293 -2.60 -1.62 -15.11
N ALA A 294 -2.67 -0.33 -15.43
CA ALA A 294 -3.40 0.63 -14.60
C ALA A 294 -4.92 0.38 -14.63
N LYS A 295 -5.46 -0.21 -15.72
CA LYS A 295 -6.86 -0.65 -15.80
C LYS A 295 -7.14 -1.80 -14.82
N ASP A 296 -6.21 -2.76 -14.69
CA ASP A 296 -6.33 -3.85 -13.72
C ASP A 296 -6.33 -3.32 -12.27
N VAL A 297 -5.48 -2.32 -11.96
CA VAL A 297 -5.48 -1.65 -10.63
C VAL A 297 -6.83 -0.96 -10.38
N ALA A 298 -7.38 -0.28 -11.39
CA ALA A 298 -8.69 0.35 -11.31
C ALA A 298 -9.80 -0.69 -11.07
N ASN A 299 -9.81 -1.80 -11.80
CA ASN A 299 -10.81 -2.86 -11.65
C ASN A 299 -10.78 -3.46 -10.24
N ASN A 300 -9.59 -3.63 -9.63
CA ASN A 300 -9.49 -4.03 -8.23
C ASN A 300 -10.13 -3.01 -7.27
N PHE A 301 -10.01 -1.70 -7.52
CA PHE A 301 -10.72 -0.67 -6.75
C PHE A 301 -12.24 -0.75 -6.98
N LEU A 302 -12.67 -0.79 -8.25
CA LEU A 302 -14.08 -0.80 -8.65
C LEU A 302 -14.82 -2.01 -8.09
N ALA A 303 -14.20 -3.19 -8.09
CA ALA A 303 -14.76 -4.41 -7.51
C ALA A 303 -15.15 -4.24 -6.04
N ARG A 304 -14.29 -3.54 -5.27
CA ARG A 304 -14.57 -3.24 -3.86
C ARG A 304 -15.57 -2.11 -3.72
N TRP A 305 -15.44 -1.02 -4.47
CA TRP A 305 -16.37 0.11 -4.39
C TRP A 305 -17.81 -0.30 -4.75
N ASN A 306 -17.99 -1.05 -5.84
CA ASN A 306 -19.27 -1.45 -6.40
C ASN A 306 -19.86 -2.73 -5.80
N SER A 307 -19.23 -3.34 -4.79
CA SER A 307 -19.81 -4.52 -4.14
C SER A 307 -21.18 -4.20 -3.56
N LYS A 308 -22.11 -5.16 -3.71
CA LYS A 308 -23.49 -5.07 -3.18
C LYS A 308 -23.50 -5.09 -1.66
N TYR A 309 -22.48 -5.68 -1.05
CA TYR A 309 -22.27 -5.63 0.38
C TYR A 309 -21.54 -4.33 0.74
N LEU A 310 -22.31 -3.37 1.27
CA LEU A 310 -21.79 -2.09 1.72
C LEU A 310 -20.80 -2.29 2.88
N PRO A 311 -19.75 -1.45 2.99
CA PRO A 311 -18.88 -1.46 4.15
C PRO A 311 -19.56 -0.82 5.35
N CYS A 312 -18.99 -1.07 6.53
CA CYS A 312 -19.36 -0.43 7.79
C CYS A 312 -20.84 -0.59 8.13
N GLN A 313 -21.38 -1.81 8.01
CA GLN A 313 -22.79 -2.13 8.28
C GLN A 313 -23.05 -2.57 9.73
N ASN A 314 -22.00 -2.84 10.52
CA ASN A 314 -22.14 -3.44 11.85
C ASN A 314 -22.10 -2.43 13.01
N LEU A 315 -22.56 -2.86 14.20
CA LEU A 315 -22.70 -2.06 15.43
C LEU A 315 -21.43 -1.30 15.87
N LYS A 316 -20.25 -1.76 15.42
CA LYS A 316 -18.94 -1.14 15.62
C LYS A 316 -18.85 0.32 15.15
N ASN A 317 -19.66 0.72 14.17
CA ASN A 317 -19.65 2.10 13.66
C ASN A 317 -20.33 3.09 14.63
N ARG A 318 -21.23 2.60 15.50
CA ARG A 318 -21.78 3.39 16.61
C ARG A 318 -20.75 3.69 17.72
N LEU A 319 -19.60 3.00 17.72
CA LEU A 319 -18.50 3.25 18.66
C LEU A 319 -17.44 4.20 18.10
N LEU A 320 -17.43 4.41 16.78
CA LEU A 320 -16.46 5.28 16.09
C LEU A 320 -17.06 6.64 15.68
N ASP A 321 -18.31 6.92 16.05
CA ASP A 321 -19.05 8.15 15.78
C ASP A 321 -18.98 8.63 14.31
N PHE A 322 -18.93 7.69 13.36
CA PHE A 322 -19.06 8.00 11.94
C PHE A 322 -20.10 7.09 11.27
N ALA A 323 -20.73 7.63 10.23
CA ALA A 323 -21.50 6.87 9.26
C ALA A 323 -20.99 7.21 7.86
N ASN A 324 -20.84 6.20 7.00
CA ASN A 324 -20.52 6.45 5.59
C ASN A 324 -21.65 7.27 4.95
N PRO A 325 -21.32 8.32 4.18
CA PRO A 325 -22.32 8.98 3.34
C PRO A 325 -22.89 7.97 2.33
N LEU A 326 -24.09 8.26 1.82
CA LEU A 326 -24.59 7.55 0.65
C LEU A 326 -23.66 7.80 -0.54
N TYR A 327 -23.37 6.74 -1.29
CA TYR A 327 -22.47 6.79 -2.43
C TYR A 327 -23.00 5.88 -3.54
N ASP A 328 -22.71 6.29 -4.77
CA ASP A 328 -23.19 5.61 -5.97
C ASP A 328 -22.13 4.63 -6.50
N ALA A 329 -22.58 3.63 -7.24
CA ALA A 329 -21.68 2.77 -8.01
C ALA A 329 -20.94 3.60 -9.07
N ILE A 330 -19.67 3.27 -9.31
CA ILE A 330 -18.84 3.89 -10.34
C ILE A 330 -18.98 3.04 -11.62
N PRO A 331 -19.24 3.64 -12.80
CA PRO A 331 -19.26 2.91 -14.06
C PRO A 331 -17.94 2.17 -14.34
N PRO A 332 -17.98 1.02 -15.06
CA PRO A 332 -16.77 0.36 -15.52
C PRO A 332 -15.93 1.29 -16.42
N LEU A 333 -14.68 0.92 -16.65
CA LEU A 333 -13.82 1.65 -17.58
C LEU A 333 -14.28 1.42 -19.03
N ASP A 334 -14.43 2.49 -19.81
CA ASP A 334 -14.79 2.42 -21.23
C ASP A 334 -13.67 3.03 -22.10
N TYR A 335 -12.61 2.24 -22.32
CA TYR A 335 -11.47 2.64 -23.14
C TYR A 335 -11.47 1.84 -24.44
N THR A 336 -11.29 2.53 -25.57
CA THR A 336 -11.06 1.89 -26.87
C THR A 336 -9.68 1.25 -26.96
N SER A 337 -8.71 1.77 -26.19
CA SER A 337 -7.36 1.23 -26.12
C SER A 337 -7.32 -0.19 -25.57
N SER A 338 -6.31 -0.97 -26.00
CA SER A 338 -6.14 -2.36 -25.58
C SER A 338 -6.06 -2.52 -24.05
N ASN A 339 -6.64 -3.62 -23.55
CA ASN A 339 -6.60 -4.00 -22.13
C ASN A 339 -5.35 -4.80 -21.76
N THR A 340 -4.57 -5.27 -22.75
CA THR A 340 -3.44 -6.18 -22.51
C THR A 340 -2.11 -5.68 -23.06
N SER A 341 -2.13 -4.69 -23.96
CA SER A 341 -0.92 -4.21 -24.64
C SER A 341 -0.93 -2.70 -24.88
N ALA A 342 0.24 -2.08 -24.85
CA ALA A 342 0.46 -0.70 -25.28
C ALA A 342 1.86 -0.53 -25.88
N LYS A 343 2.20 0.69 -26.32
CA LYS A 343 3.54 1.06 -26.80
C LYS A 343 4.12 2.24 -26.01
N LEU A 344 3.85 2.27 -24.70
CA LEU A 344 4.25 3.36 -23.80
C LEU A 344 5.63 3.12 -23.16
N GLY A 345 5.99 1.85 -22.98
CA GLY A 345 7.27 1.42 -22.43
C GLY A 345 7.55 -0.04 -22.79
N ASN A 346 8.48 -0.67 -22.07
CA ASN A 346 8.96 -2.03 -22.38
C ASN A 346 8.59 -3.04 -21.28
N GLN A 347 7.88 -2.60 -20.24
CA GLN A 347 7.63 -3.40 -19.06
C GLN A 347 6.38 -4.27 -19.23
N SER A 348 6.51 -5.54 -18.87
CA SER A 348 5.39 -6.44 -18.67
C SER A 348 5.00 -6.44 -17.20
N ILE A 349 3.69 -6.45 -16.89
CA ILE A 349 3.18 -6.31 -15.52
C ILE A 349 2.05 -7.31 -15.29
N GLN A 350 2.11 -8.02 -14.17
CA GLN A 350 1.01 -8.81 -13.63
C GLN A 350 0.54 -8.21 -12.31
N ILE A 351 -0.73 -7.79 -12.25
CA ILE A 351 -1.34 -7.37 -10.99
C ILE A 351 -1.72 -8.62 -10.16
N THR A 352 -1.25 -8.64 -8.92
CA THR A 352 -1.57 -9.65 -7.92
C THR A 352 -2.19 -9.00 -6.69
N ARG A 353 -2.93 -9.78 -5.90
CA ARG A 353 -3.66 -9.28 -4.74
C ARG A 353 -3.88 -10.39 -3.72
N THR A 354 -4.21 -9.97 -2.50
CA THR A 354 -4.58 -10.88 -1.41
C THR A 354 -5.96 -10.53 -0.90
N PHE A 355 -6.85 -11.52 -0.89
CA PHE A 355 -8.13 -11.49 -0.20
C PHE A 355 -8.26 -12.75 0.64
N SER A 356 -8.59 -12.59 1.93
CA SER A 356 -8.79 -13.75 2.81
C SER A 356 -9.97 -14.58 2.33
N CYS A 357 -9.76 -15.90 2.21
CA CYS A 357 -10.81 -16.87 1.92
C CYS A 357 -11.81 -17.05 3.07
N GLU A 358 -11.48 -16.54 4.25
CA GLU A 358 -12.31 -16.67 5.44
C GLU A 358 -13.29 -15.50 5.62
N TYR A 359 -13.26 -14.49 4.74
CA TYR A 359 -14.21 -13.38 4.74
C TYR A 359 -15.24 -13.58 3.62
N GLU A 360 -16.52 -13.61 3.98
CA GLU A 360 -17.58 -14.11 3.09
C GLU A 360 -18.19 -13.07 2.15
N HIS A 361 -17.88 -11.77 2.34
CA HIS A 361 -18.50 -10.68 1.58
C HIS A 361 -17.64 -10.19 0.40
N TYR A 362 -16.89 -11.10 -0.22
CA TYR A 362 -16.15 -10.88 -1.47
C TYR A 362 -16.78 -11.61 -2.66
N LYS A 363 -18.09 -11.92 -2.59
CA LYS A 363 -18.77 -12.83 -3.53
C LYS A 363 -18.57 -12.45 -5.00
N GLU A 364 -18.49 -11.16 -5.29
CA GLU A 364 -18.44 -10.62 -6.64
C GLU A 364 -17.04 -10.66 -7.27
N PHE A 365 -15.95 -10.77 -6.49
CA PHE A 365 -14.59 -10.59 -7.01
C PHE A 365 -13.55 -11.56 -6.46
N ALA A 366 -13.74 -12.08 -5.24
CA ALA A 366 -12.88 -13.09 -4.63
C ALA A 366 -13.69 -14.00 -3.69
N PRO A 367 -14.71 -14.74 -4.20
CA PRO A 367 -15.65 -15.51 -3.38
C PRO A 367 -15.01 -16.59 -2.51
N LYS A 368 -13.81 -17.06 -2.88
CA LYS A 368 -13.00 -18.00 -2.09
C LYS A 368 -11.64 -17.40 -1.69
N GLY A 369 -11.53 -16.08 -1.66
CA GLY A 369 -10.28 -15.37 -1.48
C GLY A 369 -9.36 -15.42 -2.71
N GLU A 370 -8.17 -14.83 -2.56
CA GLU A 370 -7.10 -14.83 -3.54
C GLU A 370 -5.76 -14.74 -2.82
N THR A 371 -4.79 -15.56 -3.24
CA THR A 371 -3.42 -15.59 -2.71
C THR A 371 -2.38 -15.44 -3.82
N SER A 372 -2.74 -14.82 -4.96
CA SER A 372 -1.88 -14.64 -6.13
C SER A 372 -0.57 -13.94 -5.79
N LEU A 373 -0.57 -12.95 -4.87
CA LEU A 373 0.67 -12.30 -4.42
C LEU A 373 1.67 -13.28 -3.81
N PHE A 374 1.20 -14.19 -2.95
CA PHE A 374 2.04 -15.22 -2.33
C PHE A 374 2.60 -16.20 -3.37
N ARG A 375 1.75 -16.64 -4.31
CA ARG A 375 2.16 -17.54 -5.40
C ARG A 375 3.18 -16.89 -6.34
N ALA A 376 3.00 -15.62 -6.68
CA ALA A 376 3.94 -14.87 -7.52
C ALA A 376 5.29 -14.70 -6.83
N ARG A 377 5.33 -14.41 -5.53
CA ARG A 377 6.58 -14.37 -4.74
C ARG A 377 7.32 -15.70 -4.79
N LEU A 378 6.63 -16.82 -4.56
CA LEU A 378 7.23 -18.16 -4.65
C LEU A 378 7.84 -18.43 -6.04
N LYS A 379 7.09 -18.13 -7.10
CA LYS A 379 7.55 -18.34 -8.48
C LYS A 379 8.76 -17.46 -8.82
N ALA A 380 8.76 -16.20 -8.40
CA ALA A 380 9.88 -15.29 -8.61
C ALA A 380 11.16 -15.76 -7.90
N ILE A 381 11.05 -16.21 -6.64
CA ILE A 381 12.19 -16.75 -5.87
C ILE A 381 12.80 -17.96 -6.59
N LYS A 382 11.97 -18.94 -6.97
CA LYS A 382 12.43 -20.17 -7.64
C LYS A 382 13.07 -19.93 -9.01
N ASN A 383 12.69 -18.85 -9.67
CA ASN A 383 13.25 -18.49 -10.97
C ASN A 383 14.53 -17.64 -10.88
N ALA A 384 14.85 -17.07 -9.70
CA ALA A 384 16.06 -16.29 -9.51
C ALA A 384 17.31 -17.14 -9.81
N LYS A 385 18.31 -16.54 -10.47
CA LYS A 385 19.55 -17.24 -10.87
C LYS A 385 20.82 -16.66 -10.27
N ASN A 386 20.77 -15.42 -9.79
CA ASN A 386 21.95 -14.65 -9.39
C ASN A 386 21.83 -14.18 -7.95
N PHE A 387 20.86 -13.31 -7.66
CA PHE A 387 20.61 -12.81 -6.31
C PHE A 387 19.14 -12.49 -6.10
N ILE A 388 18.74 -12.39 -4.84
CA ILE A 388 17.43 -11.90 -4.41
C ILE A 388 17.68 -10.76 -3.43
N TYR A 389 17.03 -9.61 -3.67
CA TYR A 389 17.07 -8.47 -2.77
C TYR A 389 15.67 -8.25 -2.17
N ILE A 390 15.59 -8.08 -0.86
CA ILE A 390 14.32 -7.92 -0.13
C ILE A 390 14.42 -6.72 0.80
N GLU A 391 13.55 -5.75 0.56
CA GLU A 391 13.11 -4.76 1.55
C GLU A 391 11.66 -5.09 1.91
N ASP A 392 11.40 -5.46 3.16
CA ASP A 392 10.06 -5.70 3.66
C ASP A 392 9.98 -5.24 5.13
N GLN A 393 8.85 -4.65 5.52
CA GLN A 393 8.62 -4.25 6.91
C GLN A 393 8.63 -5.47 7.84
N TYR A 394 8.24 -6.63 7.31
CA TYR A 394 8.18 -7.87 8.06
C TYR A 394 8.91 -8.99 7.33
N PHE A 395 9.71 -9.74 8.07
CA PHE A 395 10.32 -10.97 7.59
C PHE A 395 9.91 -12.14 8.48
N VAL A 396 8.62 -12.48 8.40
CA VAL A 396 8.01 -13.51 9.23
C VAL A 396 8.23 -14.90 8.64
N PHE A 397 8.40 -15.89 9.51
CA PHE A 397 8.62 -17.28 9.10
C PHE A 397 7.42 -17.81 8.31
N MET A 398 7.68 -18.18 7.05
CA MET A 398 6.73 -18.84 6.17
C MET A 398 7.40 -20.05 5.53
N PRO A 399 6.99 -21.29 5.88
CA PRO A 399 7.69 -22.50 5.46
C PRO A 399 7.96 -22.57 3.96
N GLU A 400 6.97 -22.25 3.13
CA GLU A 400 7.07 -22.35 1.68
C GLU A 400 8.03 -21.31 1.09
N LEU A 401 8.05 -20.09 1.62
CA LEU A 401 9.00 -19.06 1.18
C LEU A 401 10.42 -19.40 1.64
N LEU A 402 10.58 -19.93 2.86
CA LEU A 402 11.87 -20.42 3.32
C LEU A 402 12.36 -21.57 2.44
N SER A 403 11.51 -22.57 2.18
CA SER A 403 11.87 -23.68 1.29
C SER A 403 12.27 -23.21 -0.11
N ALA A 404 11.56 -22.22 -0.67
CA ALA A 404 11.92 -21.64 -1.96
C ALA A 404 13.25 -20.87 -1.94
N LEU A 405 13.61 -20.22 -0.82
CA LEU A 405 14.88 -19.51 -0.65
C LEU A 405 16.08 -20.46 -0.42
N MET A 406 15.82 -21.69 0.04
CA MET A 406 16.84 -22.70 0.34
C MET A 406 17.09 -23.68 -0.82
N GLU A 407 16.30 -23.58 -1.89
CA GLU A 407 16.50 -24.28 -3.17
C GLU A 407 17.50 -23.53 -4.04
#